data_AF-A0A3M7HEK8-F1
#
_entry.id   AF-A0A3M7HEK8-F1
#
_cell.length_a   1.000
_cell.length_b   1.000
_cell.length_c   1.000
_cell.angle_alpha   90.00
_cell.angle_beta   90.00
_cell.angle_gamma   90.00
#
_symmetry.space_group_name_H-M   'P 1'
#
loop_
_entity.id
_entity.type
_entity.pdbx_description
1 polymer ?
#
loop_
_entity_poly.entity_id
_entity_poly.type
_entity_poly.pdbx_seq_one_letter_code
_entity_poly.pdbx_strand_id
1 'polypeptide(L)'
;MPPLHSSVFSARASELISEYKVPGLALALVHHGHVSSTAIGHACLDPPRACRTDTLFDIASVSKSLTAASVALLVADNEKYPDVQWHTRMSHLLPDDFVMQEQSYTNDVTVEDILSHRTGLPSHDNSYLGVRATCPDDARSVTRNLRNLPLAAPIRTKYMYCNMMFTVATHLIEVRSGLQFPDYLKEHFFSKLSMTSTNVQPSRARSKGFGDRIATGYAWHDETGTYQMVDILDSPEDQGAGSIITSVDDYILYIKAILQRTHSFTENVYDGLTRSRTLVDPSHRHPKPFSSPLVYAAGWKIFYYRGHQVVRHDGLIDGYGSTHFFLPAHDFGGVIFGNSEGMETVAEVLSNTIIDELLDVPHHDRPDWNELLKQQDAADDDAADKQLEEIIQALCPGIVKVQTQTLPLDSYTGIYNNAGYHDLTVEIRDDRLFIDATDRSMGFTLTFDHVCDNSKYVAHLSDFQTGGDDPLAAEFKLENDRAVSMGLHLEADLAQYIWFDRK
;
A
#
# COMPACT_ATOMS: atom_id res chain seq x y z
N MET A 1 18.48 -22.30 12.53
CA MET A 1 18.28 -21.14 11.64
C MET A 1 18.24 -21.70 10.23
N PRO A 2 17.19 -21.44 9.44
CA PRO A 2 17.11 -21.85 8.05
C PRO A 2 18.40 -21.46 7.31
N PRO A 3 18.99 -22.34 6.49
CA PRO A 3 20.32 -22.11 5.97
C PRO A 3 20.28 -21.14 4.79
N LEU A 4 20.22 -19.83 5.08
CA LEU A 4 20.26 -18.75 4.08
C LEU A 4 21.49 -18.80 3.16
N HIS A 5 22.57 -19.42 3.64
CA HIS A 5 23.81 -19.59 2.90
C HIS A 5 23.95 -20.99 2.28
N SER A 6 22.91 -21.83 2.32
CA SER A 6 22.93 -23.08 1.57
C SER A 6 22.84 -22.81 0.07
N SER A 7 23.57 -23.60 -0.72
CA SER A 7 23.49 -23.54 -2.18
C SER A 7 22.08 -23.81 -2.70
N VAL A 8 21.30 -24.63 -1.99
CA VAL A 8 19.91 -24.96 -2.34
C VAL A 8 19.02 -23.72 -2.20
N PHE A 9 19.09 -23.00 -1.08
CA PHE A 9 18.31 -21.78 -0.88
C PHE A 9 18.68 -20.70 -1.90
N SER A 10 19.98 -20.46 -2.10
CA SER A 10 20.45 -19.45 -3.06
C SER A 10 20.04 -19.78 -4.50
N ALA A 11 20.07 -21.06 -4.90
CA ALA A 11 19.60 -21.50 -6.20
C ALA A 11 18.10 -21.27 -6.37
N ARG A 12 17.29 -21.68 -5.38
CA ARG A 12 15.83 -21.50 -5.43
C ARG A 12 15.43 -20.03 -5.47
N ALA A 13 16.07 -19.18 -4.66
CA ALA A 13 15.81 -17.74 -4.68
C ALA A 13 16.23 -17.11 -6.02
N SER A 14 17.34 -17.58 -6.62
CA SER A 14 17.78 -17.13 -7.96
C SER A 14 16.81 -17.54 -9.07
N GLU A 15 16.23 -18.74 -8.99
CA GLU A 15 15.18 -19.20 -9.90
C GLU A 15 13.94 -18.32 -9.78
N LEU A 16 13.46 -18.07 -8.57
CA LEU A 16 12.27 -17.25 -8.30
C LEU A 16 12.42 -15.82 -8.82
N ILE A 17 13.55 -15.14 -8.54
CA ILE A 17 13.74 -13.78 -9.04
C ILE A 17 13.83 -13.74 -10.58
N SER A 18 14.33 -14.80 -11.22
CA SER A 18 14.36 -14.88 -12.68
C SER A 18 12.97 -15.17 -13.29
N GLU A 19 12.18 -15.99 -12.61
CA GLU A 19 10.81 -16.36 -12.98
C GLU A 19 9.90 -15.13 -12.91
N TYR A 20 9.90 -14.43 -11.78
CA TYR A 20 9.07 -13.26 -11.49
C TYR A 20 9.72 -11.92 -11.84
N LYS A 21 10.77 -11.95 -12.69
CA LYS A 21 11.42 -10.76 -13.23
C LYS A 21 11.87 -9.77 -12.15
N VAL A 22 12.34 -10.24 -11.01
CA VAL A 22 12.90 -9.39 -9.95
C VAL A 22 14.40 -9.16 -10.19
N PRO A 23 14.87 -7.93 -10.41
CA PRO A 23 16.29 -7.69 -10.68
C PRO A 23 17.20 -8.08 -9.50
N GLY A 24 16.78 -7.76 -8.27
CA GLY A 24 17.54 -8.00 -7.06
C GLY A 24 16.68 -8.14 -5.81
N LEU A 25 17.22 -8.88 -4.86
CA LEU A 25 16.59 -9.29 -3.61
C LEU A 25 17.60 -9.15 -2.48
N ALA A 26 17.17 -8.66 -1.33
CA ALA A 26 17.89 -8.77 -0.07
C ALA A 26 16.98 -9.38 1.01
N LEU A 27 17.55 -10.19 1.89
CA LEU A 27 16.82 -10.87 2.95
C LEU A 27 17.65 -10.93 4.24
N ALA A 28 17.00 -10.75 5.39
CA ALA A 28 17.60 -11.03 6.70
C ALA A 28 16.64 -11.80 7.60
N LEU A 29 17.18 -12.73 8.39
CA LEU A 29 16.47 -13.49 9.41
C LEU A 29 17.06 -13.23 10.79
N VAL A 30 16.21 -13.26 11.80
CA VAL A 30 16.59 -13.33 13.21
C VAL A 30 16.07 -14.63 13.80
N HIS A 31 16.92 -15.35 14.54
CA HIS A 31 16.52 -16.55 15.27
C HIS A 31 17.27 -16.62 16.60
N HIS A 32 16.56 -16.63 17.72
CA HIS A 32 17.16 -16.59 19.05
C HIS A 32 18.17 -15.44 19.21
N GLY A 33 17.80 -14.26 18.70
CA GLY A 33 18.62 -13.04 18.69
C GLY A 33 19.81 -13.02 17.72
N HIS A 34 20.11 -14.13 17.03
CA HIS A 34 21.16 -14.18 16.02
C HIS A 34 20.61 -13.73 14.67
N VAL A 35 21.33 -12.84 13.99
CA VAL A 35 20.93 -12.31 12.68
C VAL A 35 21.82 -12.91 11.59
N SER A 36 21.21 -13.26 10.46
CA SER A 36 21.90 -13.66 9.23
C SER A 36 21.22 -12.98 8.05
N SER A 37 21.99 -12.45 7.10
CA SER A 37 21.47 -11.77 5.92
C SER A 37 22.17 -12.23 4.64
N THR A 38 21.47 -12.13 3.52
CA THR A 38 21.99 -12.44 2.18
C THR A 38 21.33 -11.54 1.14
N ALA A 39 21.95 -11.42 -0.03
CA ALA A 39 21.42 -10.68 -1.17
C ALA A 39 21.77 -11.38 -2.47
N ILE A 40 20.90 -11.24 -3.47
CA ILE A 40 20.98 -11.91 -4.77
C ILE A 40 20.59 -10.90 -5.86
N GLY A 41 21.19 -11.01 -7.04
CA GLY A 41 20.85 -10.17 -8.19
C GLY A 41 21.44 -8.77 -8.14
N HIS A 42 20.69 -7.79 -8.67
CA HIS A 42 21.16 -6.45 -8.96
C HIS A 42 20.27 -5.37 -8.33
N ALA A 43 20.89 -4.43 -7.63
CA ALA A 43 20.25 -3.20 -7.18
C ALA A 43 20.04 -2.18 -8.31
N CYS A 44 20.76 -2.33 -9.43
CA CYS A 44 20.58 -1.55 -10.67
C CYS A 44 21.04 -2.40 -11.85
N LEU A 45 20.32 -2.35 -12.96
CA LEU A 45 20.64 -3.06 -14.20
C LEU A 45 21.57 -2.26 -15.13
N ASP A 46 21.48 -0.93 -15.13
CA ASP A 46 22.29 -0.06 -16.00
C ASP A 46 22.72 1.26 -15.31
N PRO A 47 24.02 1.47 -15.03
CA PRO A 47 25.07 0.46 -15.07
C PRO A 47 24.81 -0.63 -14.01
N PRO A 48 25.23 -1.89 -14.27
CA PRO A 48 24.93 -3.00 -13.37
C PRO A 48 25.62 -2.81 -12.01
N ARG A 49 24.82 -2.89 -10.95
CA ARG A 49 25.27 -2.81 -9.55
C ARG A 49 24.66 -3.97 -8.77
N ALA A 50 25.53 -4.80 -8.19
CA ALA A 50 25.09 -5.96 -7.41
C ALA A 50 24.22 -5.53 -6.22
N CYS A 51 23.18 -6.32 -5.95
CA CYS A 51 22.40 -6.20 -4.73
C CYS A 51 23.26 -6.66 -3.53
N ARG A 52 23.10 -5.97 -2.41
CA ARG A 52 23.81 -6.21 -1.14
C ARG A 52 22.84 -6.12 0.03
N THR A 53 23.19 -6.68 1.18
CA THR A 53 22.36 -6.65 2.39
C THR A 53 22.14 -5.23 2.95
N ASP A 54 23.04 -4.30 2.62
CA ASP A 54 22.97 -2.88 2.97
C ASP A 54 22.34 -2.01 1.85
N THR A 55 21.80 -2.62 0.79
CA THR A 55 21.04 -1.92 -0.26
C THR A 55 19.75 -1.38 0.32
N LEU A 56 19.40 -0.15 -0.06
CA LEU A 56 18.20 0.52 0.41
C LEU A 56 17.05 0.32 -0.57
N PHE A 57 15.89 -0.04 -0.04
CA PHE A 57 14.65 -0.22 -0.78
C PHE A 57 13.58 0.68 -0.18
N ASP A 58 12.60 1.10 -1.00
CA ASP A 58 11.31 1.51 -0.47
C ASP A 58 10.59 0.26 0.03
N ILE A 59 10.17 0.27 1.30
CA ILE A 59 9.45 -0.86 1.87
C ILE A 59 7.93 -0.68 1.77
N ALA A 60 7.45 0.38 1.12
CA ALA A 60 6.04 0.63 0.88
C ALA A 60 5.22 0.44 2.18
N SER A 61 4.15 -0.34 2.13
CA SER A 61 3.21 -0.52 3.23
C SER A 61 3.75 -1.24 4.48
N VAL A 62 4.93 -1.86 4.43
CA VAL A 62 5.63 -2.32 5.65
C VAL A 62 5.89 -1.15 6.62
N SER A 63 5.98 0.07 6.10
CA SER A 63 6.13 1.32 6.87
C SER A 63 5.04 1.52 7.93
N LYS A 64 3.81 1.02 7.68
CA LYS A 64 2.66 1.12 8.58
C LYS A 64 2.93 0.57 9.97
N SER A 65 3.77 -0.46 10.08
CA SER A 65 4.16 -1.05 11.36
C SER A 65 4.94 -0.06 12.26
N LEU A 66 5.80 0.78 11.68
CA LEU A 66 6.57 1.80 12.41
C LEU A 66 5.68 2.98 12.82
N THR A 67 4.70 3.35 11.99
CA THR A 67 3.66 4.32 12.34
C THR A 67 2.81 3.83 13.50
N ALA A 68 2.33 2.59 13.44
CA ALA A 68 1.57 1.96 14.51
C ALA A 68 2.40 1.85 15.80
N ALA A 69 3.68 1.46 15.69
CA ALA A 69 4.61 1.43 16.83
C ALA A 69 4.77 2.81 17.46
N SER A 70 4.87 3.87 16.65
CA SER A 70 4.97 5.25 17.14
C SER A 70 3.74 5.66 17.95
N VAL A 71 2.54 5.37 17.45
CA VAL A 71 1.30 5.62 18.21
C VAL A 71 1.23 4.75 19.46
N ALA A 72 1.65 3.48 19.40
CA ALA A 72 1.69 2.60 20.57
C ALA A 72 2.64 3.12 21.67
N LEU A 73 3.76 3.77 21.30
CA LEU A 73 4.62 4.45 22.27
C LEU A 73 3.94 5.64 22.93
N LEU A 74 3.20 6.45 22.17
CA LEU A 74 2.41 7.55 22.74
C LEU A 74 1.35 7.01 23.72
N VAL A 75 0.67 5.92 23.37
CA VAL A 75 -0.32 5.28 24.25
C VAL A 75 0.32 4.70 25.52
N ALA A 76 1.51 4.11 25.40
CA ALA A 76 2.22 3.53 26.53
C ALA A 76 2.78 4.61 27.49
N ASP A 77 3.15 5.78 26.98
CA ASP A 77 3.63 6.92 27.76
C ASP A 77 2.45 7.76 28.29
N ASN A 78 1.63 7.13 29.14
CA ASN A 78 0.44 7.74 29.73
C ASN A 78 0.76 8.92 30.67
N GLU A 79 2.00 9.04 31.16
CA GLU A 79 2.43 10.20 31.95
C GLU A 79 2.54 11.45 31.08
N LYS A 80 3.12 11.31 29.88
CA LYS A 80 3.31 12.43 28.94
C LYS A 80 2.08 12.67 28.05
N TYR A 81 1.36 11.61 27.68
CA TYR A 81 0.25 11.66 26.74
C TYR A 81 -1.02 10.99 27.29
N PRO A 82 -1.57 11.44 28.43
CA PRO A 82 -2.68 10.77 29.11
C PRO A 82 -3.93 10.62 28.22
N ASP A 83 -4.16 11.56 27.30
CA ASP A 83 -5.33 11.55 26.42
C ASP A 83 -5.18 10.58 25.23
N VAL A 84 -3.96 10.18 24.87
CA VAL A 84 -3.71 9.31 23.71
C VAL A 84 -3.92 7.86 24.13
N GLN A 85 -5.15 7.37 24.04
CA GLN A 85 -5.50 5.98 24.32
C GLN A 85 -6.09 5.32 23.07
N TRP A 86 -6.00 3.98 22.99
CA TRP A 86 -6.54 3.21 21.85
C TRP A 86 -8.00 3.53 21.53
N HIS A 87 -8.82 3.77 22.56
CA HIS A 87 -10.25 4.08 22.40
C HIS A 87 -10.55 5.58 22.38
N THR A 88 -9.54 6.46 22.45
CA THR A 88 -9.77 7.90 22.36
C THR A 88 -10.20 8.26 20.95
N ARG A 89 -11.17 9.16 20.83
CA ARG A 89 -11.68 9.65 19.54
C ARG A 89 -10.66 10.53 18.85
N MET A 90 -10.50 10.36 17.55
CA MET A 90 -9.55 11.15 16.77
C MET A 90 -9.89 12.64 16.76
N SER A 91 -11.18 12.99 16.72
CA SER A 91 -11.65 14.39 16.85
C SER A 91 -11.31 15.04 18.19
N HIS A 92 -11.15 14.27 19.27
CA HIS A 92 -10.65 14.81 20.54
C HIS A 92 -9.14 15.07 20.48
N LEU A 93 -8.40 14.23 19.76
CA LEU A 93 -6.94 14.35 19.64
C LEU A 93 -6.52 15.43 18.62
N LEU A 94 -7.32 15.63 17.59
CA LEU A 94 -7.09 16.53 16.45
C LEU A 94 -8.33 17.42 16.17
N PRO A 95 -8.78 18.25 17.11
CA PRO A 95 -10.06 18.95 17.02
C PRO A 95 -10.16 19.95 15.86
N ASP A 96 -9.04 20.49 15.40
CA ASP A 96 -9.02 21.48 14.31
C ASP A 96 -9.00 20.86 12.90
N ASP A 97 -8.63 19.58 12.81
CA ASP A 97 -8.24 18.96 11.54
C ASP A 97 -9.06 17.69 11.22
N PHE A 98 -9.32 16.82 12.20
CA PHE A 98 -10.01 15.55 11.99
C PHE A 98 -11.53 15.74 11.94
N VAL A 99 -12.06 15.80 10.72
CA VAL A 99 -13.49 15.84 10.42
C VAL A 99 -13.73 14.89 9.25
N MET A 100 -14.66 13.95 9.40
CA MET A 100 -15.11 13.05 8.33
C MET A 100 -16.45 13.54 7.76
N GLN A 101 -16.81 13.07 6.57
CA GLN A 101 -18.01 13.51 5.85
C GLN A 101 -19.28 13.50 6.71
N GLU A 102 -19.45 12.47 7.54
CA GLU A 102 -20.55 12.38 8.50
C GLU A 102 -20.11 12.72 9.93
N GLN A 103 -20.95 13.50 10.63
CA GLN A 103 -20.69 13.92 12.01
C GLN A 103 -20.57 12.73 12.99
N SER A 104 -21.33 11.65 12.76
CA SER A 104 -21.23 10.41 13.54
C SER A 104 -19.82 9.83 13.48
N TYR A 105 -19.21 9.74 12.29
CA TYR A 105 -17.85 9.23 12.10
C TYR A 105 -16.80 10.14 12.74
N THR A 106 -16.97 11.46 12.59
CA THR A 106 -16.12 12.44 13.29
C THR A 106 -16.12 12.22 14.81
N ASN A 107 -17.28 11.90 15.39
CA ASN A 107 -17.43 11.72 16.83
C ASN A 107 -17.03 10.32 17.32
N ASP A 108 -16.98 9.32 16.43
CA ASP A 108 -16.85 7.92 16.80
C ASP A 108 -15.57 7.21 16.32
N VAL A 109 -14.83 7.72 15.33
CA VAL A 109 -13.57 7.06 14.94
C VAL A 109 -12.49 7.23 16.03
N THR A 110 -11.87 6.12 16.44
CA THR A 110 -10.81 6.09 17.47
C THR A 110 -9.41 5.88 16.89
N VAL A 111 -8.39 6.06 17.73
CA VAL A 111 -6.98 5.69 17.42
C VAL A 111 -6.87 4.24 16.94
N GLU A 112 -7.59 3.34 17.61
CA GLU A 112 -7.61 1.93 17.21
C GLU A 112 -8.25 1.72 15.83
N ASP A 113 -9.32 2.45 15.52
CA ASP A 113 -10.04 2.30 14.27
C ASP A 113 -9.18 2.70 13.06
N ILE A 114 -8.41 3.80 13.16
CA ILE A 114 -7.54 4.28 12.09
C ILE A 114 -6.33 3.35 11.84
N LEU A 115 -5.78 2.73 12.89
CA LEU A 115 -4.63 1.82 12.76
C LEU A 115 -5.01 0.40 12.33
N SER A 116 -6.31 0.13 12.20
CA SER A 116 -6.84 -1.22 11.98
C SER A 116 -7.85 -1.31 10.84
N HIS A 117 -7.87 -0.31 9.94
CA HIS A 117 -8.63 -0.35 8.69
C HIS A 117 -10.13 -0.64 8.89
N ARG A 118 -10.75 0.01 9.89
CA ARG A 118 -12.16 -0.26 10.24
C ARG A 118 -12.98 1.00 10.47
N THR A 119 -12.58 2.09 9.82
CA THR A 119 -13.25 3.39 9.89
C THR A 119 -14.49 3.47 9.02
N GLY A 120 -14.58 2.64 7.97
CA GLY A 120 -15.64 2.70 6.96
C GLY A 120 -15.33 3.61 5.77
N LEU A 121 -14.15 4.24 5.77
CA LEU A 121 -13.62 5.01 4.65
C LEU A 121 -12.86 4.07 3.68
N PRO A 122 -13.17 4.09 2.38
CA PRO A 122 -12.37 3.47 1.32
C PRO A 122 -10.94 4.01 1.20
N SER A 123 -10.19 3.50 0.24
CA SER A 123 -8.81 3.91 -0.04
C SER A 123 -8.71 5.42 -0.33
N HIS A 124 -9.51 5.90 -1.29
CA HIS A 124 -9.43 7.27 -1.79
C HIS A 124 -8.05 7.64 -2.33
N ASP A 125 -7.31 6.67 -2.86
CA ASP A 125 -5.91 6.84 -3.27
C ASP A 125 -5.75 7.82 -4.45
N ASN A 126 -6.79 7.94 -5.28
CA ASN A 126 -6.86 8.88 -6.41
C ASN A 126 -7.26 10.32 -5.99
N SER A 127 -7.49 10.57 -4.70
CA SER A 127 -8.03 11.85 -4.21
C SER A 127 -6.96 12.88 -3.83
N TYR A 128 -5.77 12.46 -3.41
CA TYR A 128 -4.75 13.36 -2.86
C TYR A 128 -3.65 13.71 -3.89
N LEU A 129 -3.13 14.93 -3.76
CA LEU A 129 -2.17 15.55 -4.68
C LEU A 129 -0.73 15.19 -4.28
N GLY A 130 0.04 14.65 -5.22
CA GLY A 130 1.44 14.30 -5.02
C GLY A 130 2.39 15.48 -5.23
N VAL A 131 3.70 15.23 -5.08
CA VAL A 131 4.76 16.26 -5.24
C VAL A 131 4.86 16.87 -6.65
N ARG A 132 4.19 16.28 -7.64
CA ARG A 132 4.08 16.81 -9.00
C ARG A 132 3.00 17.90 -9.13
N ALA A 133 2.09 18.00 -8.17
CA ALA A 133 1.07 19.05 -8.14
C ALA A 133 1.67 20.43 -7.84
N THR A 134 0.95 21.49 -8.23
CA THR A 134 1.32 22.87 -7.88
C THR A 134 1.27 23.11 -6.37
N CYS A 135 0.31 22.46 -5.70
CA CYS A 135 0.16 22.47 -4.25
C CYS A 135 0.05 21.02 -3.77
N PRO A 136 1.18 20.33 -3.54
CA PRO A 136 1.18 18.97 -3.01
C PRO A 136 0.49 18.88 -1.64
N ASP A 137 -0.12 17.74 -1.37
CA ASP A 137 -0.68 17.45 -0.06
C ASP A 137 0.39 17.08 0.96
N ASP A 138 0.04 17.22 2.23
CA ASP A 138 0.80 16.74 3.38
C ASP A 138 -0.12 16.00 4.35
N ALA A 139 0.43 15.45 5.43
CA ALA A 139 -0.36 14.68 6.37
C ALA A 139 -1.55 15.45 6.97
N ARG A 140 -1.43 16.77 7.08
CA ARG A 140 -2.47 17.63 7.62
C ARG A 140 -3.55 17.94 6.58
N SER A 141 -3.19 18.24 5.33
CA SER A 141 -4.16 18.49 4.27
C SER A 141 -4.95 17.21 3.94
N VAL A 142 -4.29 16.04 3.90
CA VAL A 142 -4.94 14.72 3.80
C VAL A 142 -5.93 14.51 4.94
N THR A 143 -5.52 14.77 6.19
CA THR A 143 -6.42 14.64 7.36
C THR A 143 -7.64 15.56 7.25
N ARG A 144 -7.46 16.77 6.70
CA ARG A 144 -8.56 17.73 6.52
C ARG A 144 -9.50 17.31 5.40
N ASN A 145 -8.98 16.70 4.33
CA ASN A 145 -9.77 16.33 3.16
C ASN A 145 -10.77 15.20 3.44
N LEU A 146 -10.61 14.44 4.53
CA LEU A 146 -11.55 13.41 4.98
C LEU A 146 -13.02 13.87 5.05
N ARG A 147 -13.26 15.17 5.26
CA ARG A 147 -14.61 15.76 5.29
C ARG A 147 -15.32 15.75 3.94
N ASN A 148 -14.56 15.62 2.86
CA ASN A 148 -15.06 15.68 1.48
C ASN A 148 -15.18 14.28 0.85
N LEU A 149 -14.79 13.22 1.56
CA LEU A 149 -14.70 11.88 1.00
C LEU A 149 -15.89 10.99 1.42
N PRO A 150 -16.54 10.33 0.46
CA PRO A 150 -17.69 9.47 0.73
C PRO A 150 -17.33 8.22 1.53
N LEU A 151 -18.24 7.81 2.42
CA LEU A 151 -18.08 6.61 3.25
C LEU A 151 -18.77 5.41 2.58
N ALA A 152 -18.22 4.20 2.77
CA ALA A 152 -18.75 2.98 2.15
C ALA A 152 -19.37 1.99 3.15
N ALA A 153 -19.03 2.09 4.43
CA ALA A 153 -19.55 1.17 5.45
C ALA A 153 -19.62 1.81 6.84
N PRO A 154 -20.57 1.40 7.70
CA PRO A 154 -20.56 1.80 9.10
C PRO A 154 -19.26 1.42 9.83
N ILE A 155 -18.83 2.28 10.76
CA ILE A 155 -17.63 2.08 11.58
C ILE A 155 -17.60 0.67 12.18
N ARG A 156 -16.44 -0.01 12.08
CA ARG A 156 -16.15 -1.35 12.61
C ARG A 156 -16.95 -2.50 11.99
N THR A 157 -17.72 -2.28 10.94
CA THR A 157 -18.50 -3.36 10.30
C THR A 157 -17.75 -4.11 9.21
N LYS A 158 -16.72 -3.49 8.61
CA LYS A 158 -15.87 -4.06 7.56
C LYS A 158 -14.41 -3.71 7.79
N TYR A 159 -13.53 -4.58 7.32
CA TYR A 159 -12.15 -4.23 7.01
C TYR A 159 -12.10 -3.52 5.67
N MET A 160 -11.47 -2.35 5.63
CA MET A 160 -11.30 -1.52 4.43
C MET A 160 -9.92 -0.88 4.48
N TYR A 161 -9.00 -1.40 3.68
CA TYR A 161 -7.62 -0.93 3.65
C TYR A 161 -7.59 0.54 3.19
N CYS A 162 -7.04 1.42 4.02
CA CYS A 162 -7.03 2.85 3.74
C CYS A 162 -5.69 3.46 4.13
N ASN A 163 -4.91 3.90 3.13
CA ASN A 163 -3.60 4.53 3.32
C ASN A 163 -3.73 5.84 4.10
N MET A 164 -4.74 6.66 3.76
CA MET A 164 -4.97 7.96 4.39
C MET A 164 -5.08 7.88 5.92
N MET A 165 -5.61 6.79 6.49
CA MET A 165 -5.72 6.63 7.94
C MET A 165 -4.37 6.44 8.65
N PHE A 166 -3.37 5.92 7.95
CA PHE A 166 -1.99 5.90 8.43
C PHE A 166 -1.30 7.25 8.27
N THR A 167 -1.61 8.00 7.22
CA THR A 167 -1.20 9.42 7.10
C THR A 167 -1.77 10.24 8.25
N VAL A 168 -3.05 10.08 8.60
CA VAL A 168 -3.68 10.72 9.78
C VAL A 168 -2.95 10.35 11.07
N ALA A 169 -2.49 9.11 11.21
CA ALA A 169 -1.71 8.69 12.36
C ALA A 169 -0.36 9.41 12.45
N THR A 170 0.28 9.77 11.33
CA THR A 170 1.49 10.62 11.37
C THR A 170 1.16 12.03 11.81
N HIS A 171 0.07 12.63 11.32
CA HIS A 171 -0.38 13.95 11.78
C HIS A 171 -0.68 13.95 13.28
N LEU A 172 -1.29 12.88 13.81
CA LEU A 172 -1.47 12.69 15.25
C LEU A 172 -0.14 12.70 15.99
N ILE A 173 0.86 11.95 15.51
CA ILE A 173 2.19 11.90 16.12
C ILE A 173 2.83 13.28 16.13
N GLU A 174 2.75 14.02 15.02
CA GLU A 174 3.36 15.35 14.89
C GLU A 174 2.72 16.35 15.84
N VAL A 175 1.38 16.41 15.89
CA VAL A 175 0.64 17.31 16.79
C VAL A 175 0.88 16.99 18.25
N ARG A 176 0.88 15.70 18.63
CA ARG A 176 1.02 15.31 20.04
C ARG A 176 2.46 15.35 20.52
N SER A 177 3.44 14.97 19.70
CA SER A 177 4.85 14.96 20.10
C SER A 177 5.55 16.30 19.92
N GLY A 178 5.09 17.14 18.99
CA GLY A 178 5.78 18.38 18.57
C GLY A 178 6.98 18.13 17.66
N LEU A 179 7.24 16.88 17.23
CA LEU A 179 8.30 16.50 16.31
C LEU A 179 7.71 16.17 14.94
N GLN A 180 8.42 16.51 13.87
CA GLN A 180 8.09 15.99 12.53
C GLN A 180 8.20 14.46 12.52
N PHE A 181 7.34 13.77 11.78
CA PHE A 181 7.26 12.31 11.81
C PHE A 181 8.61 11.59 11.55
N PRO A 182 9.43 12.02 10.57
CA PRO A 182 10.76 11.42 10.37
C PRO A 182 11.72 11.60 11.56
N ASP A 183 11.59 12.71 12.27
CA ASP A 183 12.45 13.02 13.41
C ASP A 183 12.00 12.26 14.66
N TYR A 184 10.69 12.07 14.84
CA TYR A 184 10.13 11.17 15.84
C TYR A 184 10.65 9.73 15.64
N LEU A 185 10.55 9.19 14.42
CA LEU A 185 11.06 7.85 14.13
C LEU A 185 12.57 7.73 14.38
N LYS A 186 13.34 8.76 14.02
CA LYS A 186 14.77 8.81 14.28
C LYS A 186 15.10 8.76 15.78
N GLU A 187 14.39 9.53 16.60
CA GLU A 187 14.62 9.61 18.04
C GLU A 187 14.17 8.33 18.77
N HIS A 188 13.00 7.80 18.42
CA HIS A 188 12.36 6.73 19.18
C HIS A 188 12.70 5.32 18.71
N PHE A 189 13.14 5.16 17.45
CA PHE A 189 13.49 3.87 16.86
C PHE A 189 14.89 3.89 16.25
N PHE A 190 15.14 4.67 15.20
CA PHE A 190 16.33 4.45 14.37
C PHE A 190 17.64 4.62 15.14
N SER A 191 17.74 5.67 15.96
CA SER A 191 18.94 5.90 16.77
C SER A 191 19.09 4.88 17.91
N LYS A 192 17.98 4.48 18.54
CA LYS A 192 18.00 3.53 19.68
C LYS A 192 18.33 2.11 19.23
N LEU A 193 17.92 1.74 18.03
CA LEU A 193 18.12 0.41 17.44
C LEU A 193 19.34 0.34 16.52
N SER A 194 20.06 1.45 16.34
CA SER A 194 21.21 1.55 15.41
C SER A 194 20.86 1.31 13.94
N MET A 195 19.64 1.66 13.51
CA MET A 195 19.19 1.64 12.12
C MET A 195 19.71 2.88 11.37
N THR A 196 21.04 2.96 11.21
CA THR A 196 21.74 4.19 10.80
C THR A 196 21.48 4.61 9.35
N SER A 197 21.04 3.68 8.51
CA SER A 197 20.76 3.89 7.09
C SER A 197 19.27 4.03 6.78
N THR A 198 18.41 3.99 7.79
CA THR A 198 16.95 4.09 7.64
C THR A 198 16.49 5.54 7.60
N ASN A 199 15.58 5.84 6.67
CA ASN A 199 15.08 7.19 6.40
C ASN A 199 13.60 7.16 6.06
N VAL A 200 12.91 8.27 6.33
CA VAL A 200 11.59 8.54 5.74
C VAL A 200 11.83 9.44 4.53
N GLN A 201 11.27 9.09 3.38
CA GLN A 201 11.45 9.69 2.07
C GLN A 201 12.83 9.43 1.41
N PRO A 202 12.89 9.23 0.08
CA PRO A 202 14.13 9.05 -0.65
C PRO A 202 15.04 10.29 -0.61
N SER A 203 14.51 11.50 -0.59
CA SER A 203 15.32 12.73 -0.49
C SER A 203 16.17 12.77 0.79
N ARG A 204 15.63 12.30 1.93
CA ARG A 204 16.38 12.23 3.19
C ARG A 204 17.50 11.20 3.13
N ALA A 205 17.29 10.06 2.46
CA ALA A 205 18.36 9.10 2.20
C ALA A 205 19.46 9.69 1.29
N ARG A 206 19.07 10.37 0.21
CA ARG A 206 20.01 11.03 -0.72
C ARG A 206 20.83 12.12 -0.04
N SER A 207 20.21 12.98 0.78
CA SER A 207 20.91 14.05 1.50
C SER A 207 21.93 13.55 2.53
N LYS A 208 21.78 12.32 3.03
CA LYS A 208 22.78 11.64 3.88
C LYS A 208 23.91 10.96 3.09
N GLY A 209 23.91 11.07 1.76
CA GLY A 209 24.89 10.41 0.90
C GLY A 209 24.59 8.93 0.63
N PHE A 210 23.34 8.47 0.86
CA PHE A 210 22.95 7.10 0.57
C PHE A 210 22.31 6.90 -0.80
N GLY A 211 22.32 7.91 -1.68
CA GLY A 211 21.71 7.84 -3.01
C GLY A 211 22.18 6.62 -3.82
N ASP A 212 23.49 6.35 -3.82
CA ASP A 212 24.09 5.20 -4.53
C ASP A 212 23.81 3.84 -3.87
N ARG A 213 23.15 3.82 -2.70
CA ARG A 213 22.70 2.61 -2.02
C ARG A 213 21.22 2.31 -2.28
N ILE A 214 20.43 3.30 -2.72
CA ILE A 214 19.03 3.07 -3.11
C ILE A 214 19.03 2.16 -4.35
N ALA A 215 18.28 1.07 -4.30
CA ALA A 215 18.03 0.24 -5.47
C ALA A 215 17.23 1.03 -6.49
N THR A 216 17.51 0.86 -7.77
CA THR A 216 16.63 1.37 -8.83
C THR A 216 15.40 0.46 -8.86
N GLY A 217 14.21 1.03 -8.79
CA GLY A 217 12.95 0.30 -8.94
C GLY A 217 12.67 -0.03 -10.41
N TYR A 218 12.07 -1.19 -10.67
CA TYR A 218 11.78 -1.64 -12.03
C TYR A 218 10.38 -2.23 -12.17
N ALA A 219 9.71 -1.88 -13.28
CA ALA A 219 8.54 -2.58 -13.79
C ALA A 219 8.94 -3.46 -14.98
N TRP A 220 8.31 -4.62 -15.13
CA TRP A 220 8.53 -5.53 -16.25
C TRP A 220 7.39 -5.40 -17.25
N HIS A 221 7.73 -5.23 -18.53
CA HIS A 221 6.77 -5.13 -19.62
C HIS A 221 6.81 -6.37 -20.51
N ASP A 222 5.80 -7.23 -20.41
CA ASP A 222 5.74 -8.48 -21.17
C ASP A 222 5.70 -8.28 -22.69
N GLU A 223 4.99 -7.25 -23.17
CA GLU A 223 4.87 -6.95 -24.60
C GLU A 223 6.21 -6.68 -25.28
N THR A 224 7.11 -6.01 -24.55
CA THR A 224 8.45 -5.64 -25.05
C THR A 224 9.53 -6.60 -24.56
N GLY A 225 9.27 -7.37 -23.50
CA GLY A 225 10.25 -8.18 -22.80
C GLY A 225 11.36 -7.34 -22.17
N THR A 226 11.04 -6.15 -21.67
CA THR A 226 12.03 -5.21 -21.13
C THR A 226 11.69 -4.69 -19.74
N TYR A 227 12.72 -4.23 -19.03
CA TYR A 227 12.61 -3.52 -17.77
C TYR A 227 12.49 -2.02 -18.00
N GLN A 228 11.48 -1.40 -17.39
CA GLN A 228 11.36 0.04 -17.28
C GLN A 228 11.79 0.48 -15.87
N MET A 229 12.59 1.54 -15.79
CA MET A 229 12.92 2.16 -14.50
C MET A 229 11.73 2.94 -13.96
N VAL A 230 11.47 2.79 -12.67
CA VAL A 230 10.46 3.53 -11.92
C VAL A 230 11.14 4.60 -11.07
N ASP A 231 10.59 5.81 -11.10
CA ASP A 231 11.11 6.93 -10.33
C ASP A 231 10.59 6.86 -8.89
N ILE A 232 11.52 6.88 -7.93
CA ILE A 232 11.19 6.97 -6.51
C ILE A 232 11.20 8.44 -6.07
N LEU A 233 10.02 8.97 -5.80
CA LEU A 233 9.78 10.36 -5.38
C LEU A 233 9.47 10.45 -3.90
N ASP A 234 9.58 11.66 -3.34
CA ASP A 234 9.03 11.93 -2.02
C ASP A 234 7.50 11.92 -2.10
N SER A 235 6.85 11.36 -1.07
CA SER A 235 5.39 11.33 -0.93
C SER A 235 4.99 11.78 0.49
N PRO A 236 5.09 13.08 0.83
CA PRO A 236 4.68 13.60 2.14
C PRO A 236 3.20 13.36 2.46
N GLU A 237 2.34 13.26 1.45
CA GLU A 237 0.91 12.94 1.55
C GLU A 237 0.63 11.48 1.93
N ASP A 238 1.53 10.56 1.59
CA ASP A 238 1.43 9.13 1.92
C ASP A 238 2.35 8.74 3.10
N GLN A 239 2.94 9.73 3.79
CA GLN A 239 3.90 9.44 4.85
C GLN A 239 3.26 8.57 5.96
N GLY A 240 3.99 7.53 6.36
CA GLY A 240 3.56 6.58 7.39
C GLY A 240 2.59 5.50 6.91
N ALA A 241 1.94 5.68 5.77
CA ALA A 241 1.40 4.59 4.98
C ALA A 241 2.50 3.91 4.15
N GLY A 242 3.43 4.70 3.59
CA GLY A 242 4.62 4.25 2.86
C GLY A 242 5.88 5.06 3.17
N SER A 243 6.79 5.12 2.19
CA SER A 243 7.94 6.03 2.13
C SER A 243 9.07 5.80 3.15
N ILE A 244 9.24 4.60 3.71
CA ILE A 244 10.44 4.29 4.52
C ILE A 244 11.48 3.61 3.63
N ILE A 245 12.66 4.24 3.57
CA ILE A 245 13.81 3.79 2.80
C ILE A 245 14.82 3.14 3.75
N THR A 246 15.03 1.83 3.63
CA THR A 246 15.83 1.04 4.58
C THR A 246 16.51 -0.15 3.91
N SER A 247 17.41 -0.81 4.64
CA SER A 247 18.04 -2.07 4.23
C SER A 247 17.57 -3.22 5.11
N VAL A 248 17.76 -4.46 4.67
CA VAL A 248 17.45 -5.63 5.50
C VAL A 248 18.31 -5.69 6.76
N ASP A 249 19.57 -5.23 6.70
CA ASP A 249 20.49 -5.19 7.85
C ASP A 249 20.02 -4.20 8.93
N ASP A 250 19.40 -3.08 8.54
CA ASP A 250 18.80 -2.13 9.48
C ASP A 250 17.44 -2.64 9.97
N TYR A 251 16.54 -3.01 9.06
CA TYR A 251 15.15 -3.28 9.41
C TYR A 251 14.96 -4.53 10.25
N ILE A 252 15.84 -5.53 10.12
CA ILE A 252 15.80 -6.71 10.98
C ILE A 252 16.04 -6.37 12.47
N LEU A 253 16.71 -5.24 12.77
CA LEU A 253 16.91 -4.77 14.15
C LEU A 253 15.59 -4.32 14.79
N TYR A 254 14.68 -3.74 14.01
CA TYR A 254 13.32 -3.42 14.45
C TYR A 254 12.51 -4.68 14.76
N ILE A 255 12.54 -5.68 13.86
CA ILE A 255 11.87 -6.97 14.10
C ILE A 255 12.43 -7.68 15.33
N LYS A 256 13.77 -7.73 15.46
CA LYS A 256 14.44 -8.30 16.64
C LYS A 256 14.01 -7.58 17.93
N ALA A 257 13.93 -6.25 17.92
CA ALA A 257 13.58 -5.48 19.10
C ALA A 257 12.15 -5.74 19.58
N ILE A 258 11.18 -5.84 18.65
CA ILE A 258 9.80 -6.24 18.93
C ILE A 258 9.76 -7.65 19.51
N LEU A 259 10.43 -8.59 18.82
CA LEU A 259 10.41 -10.01 19.16
C LEU A 259 11.03 -10.28 20.54
N GLN A 260 12.06 -9.53 20.93
CA GLN A 260 12.74 -9.69 22.22
C GLN A 260 12.22 -8.75 23.32
N ARG A 261 11.25 -7.88 22.99
CA ARG A 261 10.70 -6.86 23.89
C ARG A 261 11.77 -5.99 24.54
N THR A 262 12.63 -5.44 23.68
CA THR A 262 13.77 -4.61 24.09
C THR A 262 13.58 -3.15 23.69
N HIS A 263 14.38 -2.26 24.27
CA HIS A 263 14.34 -0.82 24.02
C HIS A 263 12.95 -0.22 24.27
N SER A 264 12.31 0.32 23.24
CA SER A 264 10.99 0.96 23.32
C SER A 264 9.83 -0.06 23.29
N PHE A 265 10.09 -1.34 23.02
CA PHE A 265 9.04 -2.37 22.93
C PHE A 265 8.85 -3.10 24.25
N THR A 266 8.12 -2.49 25.18
CA THR A 266 7.65 -3.20 26.38
C THR A 266 6.56 -4.21 26.03
N GLU A 267 6.22 -5.14 26.96
CA GLU A 267 5.09 -6.06 26.75
C GLU A 267 3.78 -5.31 26.45
N ASN A 268 3.53 -4.17 27.10
CA ASN A 268 2.34 -3.35 26.83
C ASN A 268 2.32 -2.81 25.39
N VAL A 269 3.47 -2.39 24.86
CA VAL A 269 3.58 -1.91 23.46
C VAL A 269 3.38 -3.09 22.50
N TYR A 270 3.99 -4.24 22.79
CA TYR A 270 3.82 -5.45 21.99
C TYR A 270 2.36 -5.92 21.95
N ASP A 271 1.69 -6.00 23.09
CA ASP A 271 0.29 -6.41 23.21
C ASP A 271 -0.61 -5.41 22.48
N GLY A 272 -0.34 -4.11 22.61
CA GLY A 272 -1.02 -3.07 21.85
C GLY A 272 -0.89 -3.27 20.34
N LEU A 273 0.29 -3.59 19.83
CA LEU A 273 0.51 -3.79 18.39
C LEU A 273 -0.13 -5.07 17.87
N THR A 274 -0.07 -6.15 18.65
CA THR A 274 -0.45 -7.50 18.20
C THR A 274 -1.85 -7.94 18.64
N ARG A 275 -2.60 -7.09 19.36
CA ARG A 275 -4.01 -7.35 19.66
C ARG A 275 -4.83 -7.43 18.37
N SER A 276 -5.51 -8.56 18.16
CA SER A 276 -6.51 -8.78 17.11
C SER A 276 -7.65 -7.75 17.15
N ARG A 277 -8.02 -7.17 16.00
CA ARG A 277 -9.00 -6.07 15.94
C ARG A 277 -10.11 -6.21 14.91
N THR A 278 -9.81 -6.72 13.72
CA THR A 278 -10.80 -6.93 12.67
C THR A 278 -10.42 -8.12 11.78
N LEU A 279 -11.41 -8.85 11.27
CA LEU A 279 -11.17 -9.89 10.26
C LEU A 279 -11.02 -9.23 8.90
N VAL A 280 -9.97 -9.61 8.15
CA VAL A 280 -9.72 -9.07 6.81
C VAL A 280 -10.75 -9.58 5.81
N ASP A 281 -10.98 -10.90 5.81
CA ASP A 281 -12.05 -11.54 5.05
C ASP A 281 -12.91 -12.38 6.01
N PRO A 282 -14.03 -11.83 6.51
CA PRO A 282 -14.96 -12.57 7.35
C PRO A 282 -15.64 -13.75 6.65
N SER A 283 -15.71 -13.74 5.31
CA SER A 283 -16.36 -14.80 4.54
C SER A 283 -15.48 -16.05 4.42
N HIS A 284 -14.16 -15.86 4.49
CA HIS A 284 -13.13 -16.89 4.41
C HIS A 284 -13.34 -17.84 3.21
N ARG A 285 -13.76 -17.27 2.07
CA ARG A 285 -14.11 -18.05 0.87
C ARG A 285 -12.91 -18.66 0.18
N HIS A 286 -11.74 -18.04 0.35
CA HIS A 286 -10.46 -18.46 -0.25
C HIS A 286 -9.43 -18.72 0.86
N PRO A 287 -9.58 -19.80 1.64
CA PRO A 287 -8.68 -20.10 2.73
C PRO A 287 -7.28 -20.46 2.20
N LYS A 288 -6.24 -19.81 2.72
CA LYS A 288 -4.86 -20.25 2.47
C LYS A 288 -4.62 -21.61 3.17
N PRO A 289 -3.92 -22.57 2.52
CA PRO A 289 -3.69 -23.89 3.10
C PRO A 289 -3.10 -23.83 4.51
N PHE A 290 -3.63 -24.68 5.40
CA PHE A 290 -3.20 -24.83 6.80
C PHE A 290 -3.20 -23.52 7.62
N SER A 291 -3.91 -22.49 7.16
CA SER A 291 -3.92 -21.16 7.76
C SER A 291 -5.28 -20.86 8.38
N SER A 292 -5.29 -20.15 9.50
CA SER A 292 -6.51 -19.55 10.06
C SER A 292 -7.00 -18.38 9.18
N PRO A 293 -8.24 -17.90 9.40
CA PRO A 293 -8.64 -16.59 8.90
C PRO A 293 -7.64 -15.49 9.29
N LEU A 294 -7.47 -14.53 8.39
CA LEU A 294 -6.56 -13.40 8.55
C LEU A 294 -7.23 -12.31 9.39
N VAL A 295 -6.54 -11.87 10.43
CA VAL A 295 -6.94 -10.77 11.30
C VAL A 295 -6.00 -9.61 11.07
N TYR A 296 -6.52 -8.39 11.12
CA TYR A 296 -5.72 -7.18 11.18
C TYR A 296 -5.69 -6.63 12.61
N ALA A 297 -4.50 -6.23 13.05
CA ALA A 297 -4.19 -5.59 14.31
C ALA A 297 -3.78 -4.12 14.05
N ALA A 298 -2.92 -3.51 14.87
CA ALA A 298 -2.47 -2.13 14.63
C ALA A 298 -1.27 -2.14 13.67
N GLY A 299 -1.51 -1.97 12.37
CA GLY A 299 -0.45 -1.98 11.34
C GLY A 299 0.19 -3.37 11.11
N TRP A 300 -0.49 -4.45 11.51
CA TRP A 300 -0.01 -5.82 11.36
C TRP A 300 -1.14 -6.76 10.95
N LYS A 301 -0.85 -7.69 10.05
CA LYS A 301 -1.67 -8.87 9.75
C LYS A 301 -1.26 -10.01 10.69
N ILE A 302 -2.24 -10.77 11.18
CA ILE A 302 -2.06 -11.89 12.10
C ILE A 302 -2.89 -13.07 11.63
N PHE A 303 -2.24 -14.22 11.52
CA PHE A 303 -2.90 -15.50 11.26
C PHE A 303 -2.11 -16.62 11.95
N TYR A 304 -2.67 -17.81 11.98
CA TYR A 304 -2.01 -19.00 12.50
C TYR A 304 -1.77 -19.96 11.35
N TYR A 305 -0.50 -20.31 11.09
CA TYR A 305 -0.13 -21.34 10.13
C TYR A 305 0.26 -22.60 10.90
N ARG A 306 -0.46 -23.71 10.65
CA ARG A 306 -0.27 -24.99 11.37
C ARG A 306 -0.30 -24.83 12.90
N GLY A 307 -1.11 -23.91 13.41
CA GLY A 307 -1.24 -23.61 14.84
C GLY A 307 -0.17 -22.65 15.40
N HIS A 308 0.79 -22.20 14.60
CA HIS A 308 1.79 -21.21 15.01
C HIS A 308 1.39 -19.80 14.57
N GLN A 309 1.40 -18.87 15.50
CA GLN A 309 1.09 -17.47 15.21
C GLN A 309 2.16 -16.88 14.28
N VAL A 310 1.70 -16.26 13.19
CA VAL A 310 2.50 -15.46 12.27
C VAL A 310 1.98 -14.02 12.34
N VAL A 311 2.88 -13.09 12.62
CA VAL A 311 2.61 -11.66 12.58
C VAL A 311 3.40 -11.09 11.40
N ARG A 312 2.72 -10.45 10.44
CA ARG A 312 3.27 -10.08 9.13
C ARG A 312 2.70 -8.76 8.64
N HIS A 313 3.43 -8.07 7.77
CA HIS A 313 2.87 -7.06 6.87
C HIS A 313 3.66 -7.08 5.57
N ASP A 314 2.98 -6.71 4.49
CA ASP A 314 3.51 -6.70 3.13
C ASP A 314 3.50 -5.29 2.59
N GLY A 315 4.36 -5.02 1.62
CA GLY A 315 4.43 -3.76 0.91
C GLY A 315 4.64 -3.99 -0.57
N LEU A 316 3.88 -3.25 -1.35
CA LEU A 316 4.01 -3.15 -2.80
C LEU A 316 3.86 -1.68 -3.16
N ILE A 317 4.73 -1.20 -4.02
CA ILE A 317 4.66 0.07 -4.74
C ILE A 317 5.41 -0.14 -6.04
N ASP A 318 5.12 0.64 -7.07
CA ASP A 318 5.81 0.51 -8.36
C ASP A 318 7.32 0.41 -8.18
N GLY A 319 7.89 -0.65 -8.73
CA GLY A 319 9.32 -0.91 -8.66
C GLY A 319 9.86 -1.46 -7.34
N TYR A 320 9.05 -1.74 -6.32
CA TYR A 320 9.52 -2.37 -5.07
C TYR A 320 8.48 -3.30 -4.44
N GLY A 321 8.96 -4.42 -3.89
CA GLY A 321 8.15 -5.31 -3.06
C GLY A 321 8.87 -5.64 -1.76
N SER A 322 8.11 -5.79 -0.69
CA SER A 322 8.62 -5.98 0.66
C SER A 322 7.72 -6.87 1.50
N THR A 323 8.32 -7.63 2.41
CA THR A 323 7.59 -8.24 3.52
C THR A 323 8.44 -8.24 4.78
N HIS A 324 7.78 -8.19 5.92
CA HIS A 324 8.37 -8.58 7.19
C HIS A 324 7.45 -9.57 7.90
N PHE A 325 8.01 -10.35 8.81
CA PHE A 325 7.22 -11.24 9.64
C PHE A 325 7.98 -11.67 10.89
N PHE A 326 7.25 -12.16 11.89
CA PHE A 326 7.82 -12.86 13.02
C PHE A 326 6.86 -13.90 13.60
N LEU A 327 7.43 -14.92 14.24
CA LEU A 327 6.76 -16.01 14.94
C LEU A 327 7.18 -15.96 16.42
N PRO A 328 6.35 -15.35 17.30
CA PRO A 328 6.74 -15.08 18.69
C PRO A 328 7.19 -16.32 19.47
N ALA A 329 6.47 -17.44 19.30
CA ALA A 329 6.74 -18.68 20.02
C ALA A 329 8.09 -19.32 19.68
N HIS A 330 8.69 -18.92 18.55
CA HIS A 330 9.94 -19.46 18.05
C HIS A 330 11.12 -18.50 18.18
N ASP A 331 10.90 -17.28 18.70
CA ASP A 331 11.88 -16.19 18.67
C ASP A 331 12.55 -16.10 17.27
N PHE A 332 11.70 -16.18 16.24
CA PHE A 332 12.07 -16.13 14.84
C PHE A 332 11.38 -14.98 14.10
N GLY A 333 12.08 -14.34 13.17
CA GLY A 333 11.50 -13.36 12.26
C GLY A 333 12.36 -13.11 11.04
N GLY A 334 11.81 -12.38 10.07
CA GLY A 334 12.45 -12.13 8.79
C GLY A 334 11.98 -10.86 8.10
N VAL A 335 12.81 -10.38 7.20
CA VAL A 335 12.55 -9.25 6.30
C VAL A 335 13.05 -9.63 4.91
N ILE A 336 12.28 -9.33 3.88
CA ILE A 336 12.61 -9.67 2.48
C ILE A 336 12.21 -8.50 1.59
N PHE A 337 13.17 -7.89 0.89
CA PHE A 337 12.97 -6.70 0.06
C PHE A 337 13.53 -6.93 -1.35
N GLY A 338 12.90 -6.33 -2.35
CA GLY A 338 13.36 -6.38 -3.74
C GLY A 338 12.87 -5.18 -4.54
N ASN A 339 13.39 -5.04 -5.75
CA ASN A 339 13.23 -3.85 -6.59
C ASN A 339 12.43 -4.11 -7.88
N SER A 340 11.30 -4.79 -7.73
CA SER A 340 10.19 -4.81 -8.70
C SER A 340 8.91 -5.31 -8.02
N GLU A 341 7.78 -5.23 -8.73
CA GLU A 341 6.47 -5.70 -8.21
C GLU A 341 6.38 -7.21 -8.04
N GLY A 342 6.96 -8.00 -8.97
CA GLY A 342 7.01 -9.47 -8.87
C GLY A 342 7.70 -9.99 -7.60
N MET A 343 8.34 -9.09 -6.85
CA MET A 343 8.87 -9.35 -5.52
C MET A 343 7.78 -9.72 -4.50
N GLU A 344 6.52 -9.30 -4.66
CA GLU A 344 5.43 -9.72 -3.77
C GLU A 344 5.30 -11.26 -3.75
N THR A 345 5.21 -11.87 -4.92
CA THR A 345 5.12 -13.33 -5.08
C THR A 345 6.40 -14.01 -4.58
N VAL A 346 7.58 -13.49 -4.94
CA VAL A 346 8.87 -14.05 -4.48
C VAL A 346 8.96 -14.01 -2.95
N ALA A 347 8.58 -12.89 -2.32
CA ALA A 347 8.59 -12.73 -0.87
C ALA A 347 7.64 -13.71 -0.19
N GLU A 348 6.44 -13.91 -0.74
CA GLU A 348 5.48 -14.86 -0.20
C GLU A 348 5.98 -16.31 -0.30
N VAL A 349 6.47 -16.74 -1.45
CA VAL A 349 7.03 -18.11 -1.62
C VAL A 349 8.20 -18.34 -0.67
N LEU A 350 9.15 -17.40 -0.60
CA LEU A 350 10.33 -17.52 0.24
C LEU A 350 9.97 -17.53 1.73
N SER A 351 9.12 -16.61 2.19
CA SER A 351 8.73 -16.53 3.60
C SER A 351 7.98 -17.79 4.04
N ASN A 352 7.04 -18.30 3.24
CA ASN A 352 6.33 -19.53 3.56
C ASN A 352 7.25 -20.75 3.58
N THR A 353 8.18 -20.85 2.61
CA THR A 353 9.19 -21.93 2.58
C THR A 353 10.10 -21.89 3.81
N ILE A 354 10.55 -20.71 4.22
CA ILE A 354 11.37 -20.49 5.41
C ILE A 354 10.61 -20.90 6.68
N ILE A 355 9.31 -20.60 6.76
CA ILE A 355 8.45 -21.02 7.88
C ILE A 355 8.27 -22.53 7.90
N ASP A 356 8.06 -23.18 6.75
CA ASP A 356 7.97 -24.65 6.67
C ASP A 356 9.28 -25.33 7.13
N GLU A 357 10.43 -24.74 6.81
CA GLU A 357 11.73 -25.21 7.31
C GLU A 357 11.90 -24.99 8.82
N LEU A 358 11.49 -23.83 9.34
CA LEU A 358 11.54 -23.55 10.78
C LEU A 358 10.70 -24.54 11.59
N LEU A 359 9.55 -24.91 11.06
CA LEU A 359 8.58 -25.79 11.71
C LEU A 359 8.86 -27.29 11.46
N ASP A 360 9.98 -27.63 10.80
CA ASP A 360 10.35 -29.00 10.43
C ASP A 360 9.24 -29.74 9.67
N VAL A 361 8.48 -29.04 8.82
CA VAL A 361 7.39 -29.65 8.04
C VAL A 361 7.98 -30.66 7.04
N PRO A 362 7.52 -31.92 7.01
CA PRO A 362 8.01 -32.90 6.04
C PRO A 362 7.80 -32.43 4.60
N HIS A 363 8.79 -32.62 3.71
CA HIS A 363 8.71 -32.13 2.33
C HIS A 363 7.45 -32.56 1.56
N HIS A 364 6.93 -33.77 1.82
CA HIS A 364 5.72 -34.26 1.17
C HIS A 364 4.42 -33.64 1.69
N ASP A 365 4.48 -32.95 2.84
CA ASP A 365 3.35 -32.25 3.46
C ASP A 365 3.36 -30.74 3.17
N ARG A 366 4.43 -30.22 2.53
CA ARG A 366 4.56 -28.80 2.19
C ARG A 366 3.72 -28.48 0.95
N PRO A 367 2.88 -27.43 0.99
CA PRO A 367 2.28 -26.89 -0.22
C PRO A 367 3.37 -26.46 -1.21
N ASP A 368 3.09 -26.61 -2.51
CA ASP A 368 3.86 -25.88 -3.51
C ASP A 368 3.35 -24.43 -3.55
N TRP A 369 3.98 -23.59 -2.72
CA TRP A 369 3.60 -22.17 -2.62
C TRP A 369 3.70 -21.43 -3.95
N ASN A 370 4.62 -21.84 -4.84
CA ASN A 370 4.81 -21.20 -6.14
C ASN A 370 3.64 -21.50 -7.07
N GLU A 371 3.28 -22.78 -7.17
CA GLU A 371 2.18 -23.20 -8.04
C GLU A 371 0.81 -22.73 -7.53
N LEU A 372 0.63 -22.63 -6.21
CA LEU A 372 -0.60 -22.07 -5.64
C LEU A 372 -0.78 -20.59 -5.99
N LEU A 373 0.29 -19.80 -5.94
CA LEU A 373 0.21 -18.38 -6.29
C LEU A 373 0.00 -18.19 -7.79
N LYS A 374 0.66 -18.96 -8.65
CA LYS A 374 0.38 -18.93 -10.10
C LYS A 374 -1.07 -19.24 -10.45
N GLN A 375 -1.69 -20.20 -9.74
CA GLN A 375 -3.09 -20.53 -9.94
C GLN A 375 -4.02 -19.39 -9.51
N GLN A 376 -3.62 -18.65 -8.48
CA GLN A 376 -4.33 -17.47 -8.03
C GLN A 376 -4.18 -16.34 -9.05
N ASP A 377 -2.95 -16.00 -9.46
CA ASP A 377 -2.66 -14.96 -10.45
C ASP A 377 -3.44 -15.20 -11.76
N ALA A 378 -3.43 -16.43 -12.28
CA ALA A 378 -4.18 -16.78 -13.48
C ALA A 378 -5.70 -16.66 -13.31
N ALA A 379 -6.23 -16.87 -12.11
CA ALA A 379 -7.66 -16.70 -11.83
C ALA A 379 -8.05 -15.21 -11.73
N ASP A 380 -7.13 -14.37 -11.25
CA ASP A 380 -7.31 -12.92 -11.16
C ASP A 380 -7.23 -12.28 -12.57
N ASP A 381 -6.30 -12.72 -13.43
CA ASP A 381 -6.24 -12.32 -14.85
C ASP A 381 -7.54 -12.67 -15.60
N ASP A 382 -8.02 -13.91 -15.43
CA ASP A 382 -9.30 -14.39 -16.01
C ASP A 382 -10.50 -13.56 -15.53
N ALA A 383 -10.42 -12.94 -14.35
CA ALA A 383 -11.47 -12.08 -13.80
C ALA A 383 -11.38 -10.65 -14.38
N ALA A 384 -10.16 -10.12 -14.54
CA ALA A 384 -9.92 -8.82 -15.18
C ALA A 384 -10.44 -8.78 -16.62
N ASP A 385 -10.23 -9.84 -17.41
CA ASP A 385 -10.76 -9.95 -18.78
C ASP A 385 -12.31 -9.84 -18.84
N LYS A 386 -13.00 -10.32 -17.80
CA LYS A 386 -14.47 -10.26 -17.72
C LYS A 386 -14.97 -8.89 -17.24
N GLN A 387 -14.14 -8.13 -16.53
CA GLN A 387 -14.52 -6.87 -15.91
C GLN A 387 -15.00 -5.84 -16.94
N LEU A 388 -14.36 -5.74 -18.09
CA LEU A 388 -14.77 -4.79 -19.14
C LEU A 388 -16.19 -5.08 -19.65
N GLU A 389 -16.52 -6.35 -19.90
CA GLU A 389 -17.86 -6.75 -20.33
C GLU A 389 -18.90 -6.45 -19.24
N GLU A 390 -18.57 -6.71 -17.97
CA GLU A 390 -19.43 -6.41 -16.83
C GLU A 390 -19.69 -4.90 -16.70
N ILE A 391 -18.67 -4.06 -16.86
CA ILE A 391 -18.80 -2.59 -16.86
C ILE A 391 -19.72 -2.14 -17.99
N ILE A 392 -19.52 -2.64 -19.22
CA ILE A 392 -20.35 -2.28 -20.37
C ILE A 392 -21.81 -2.67 -20.13
N GLN A 393 -22.07 -3.87 -19.59
CA GLN A 393 -23.43 -4.31 -19.26
C GLN A 393 -24.05 -3.52 -18.11
N ALA A 394 -23.26 -3.09 -17.12
CA ALA A 394 -23.74 -2.24 -16.04
C ALA A 394 -24.11 -0.82 -16.52
N LEU A 395 -23.31 -0.26 -17.44
CA LEU A 395 -23.56 1.04 -18.05
C LEU A 395 -24.80 1.03 -18.96
N CYS A 396 -24.95 0.00 -19.79
CA CYS A 396 -25.98 -0.11 -20.81
C CYS A 396 -26.56 -1.54 -20.87
N PRO A 397 -27.47 -1.93 -19.96
CA PRO A 397 -27.96 -3.31 -19.87
C PRO A 397 -28.58 -3.84 -21.16
N GLY A 398 -28.11 -5.01 -21.61
CA GLY A 398 -28.62 -5.68 -22.82
C GLY A 398 -28.03 -5.15 -24.13
N ILE A 399 -27.03 -4.27 -24.07
CA ILE A 399 -26.31 -3.82 -25.25
C ILE A 399 -25.55 -4.99 -25.88
N VAL A 400 -25.73 -5.16 -27.20
CA VAL A 400 -25.01 -6.19 -27.98
C VAL A 400 -23.81 -5.59 -28.72
N LYS A 401 -23.89 -4.29 -29.03
CA LYS A 401 -22.84 -3.52 -29.71
C LYS A 401 -22.89 -2.08 -29.24
N VAL A 402 -21.72 -1.51 -28.91
CA VAL A 402 -21.59 -0.08 -28.55
C VAL A 402 -22.21 0.82 -29.62
N GLN A 403 -22.87 1.88 -29.17
CA GLN A 403 -23.48 2.87 -30.05
C GLN A 403 -22.41 3.80 -30.61
N THR A 404 -22.67 4.35 -31.80
CA THR A 404 -21.81 5.42 -32.35
C THR A 404 -22.08 6.72 -31.60
N GLN A 405 -21.01 7.40 -31.19
CA GLN A 405 -21.12 8.73 -30.59
C GLN A 405 -21.69 9.73 -31.61
N THR A 406 -22.70 10.50 -31.22
CA THR A 406 -23.36 11.48 -32.10
C THR A 406 -23.08 12.93 -31.71
N LEU A 407 -22.80 13.21 -30.43
CA LEU A 407 -22.36 14.52 -29.98
C LEU A 407 -20.85 14.73 -30.24
N PRO A 408 -20.42 15.95 -30.60
CA PRO A 408 -19.01 16.25 -30.76
C PRO A 408 -18.26 16.14 -29.43
N LEU A 409 -17.00 15.70 -29.45
CA LEU A 409 -16.18 15.56 -28.24
C LEU A 409 -16.01 16.89 -27.47
N ASP A 410 -16.05 18.03 -28.16
CA ASP A 410 -16.02 19.36 -27.56
C ASP A 410 -17.18 19.64 -26.59
N SER A 411 -18.29 18.90 -26.70
CA SER A 411 -19.39 18.99 -25.74
C SER A 411 -18.97 18.57 -24.32
N TYR A 412 -17.93 17.74 -24.19
CA TYR A 412 -17.47 17.12 -22.95
C TYR A 412 -16.20 17.77 -22.36
N THR A 413 -15.45 18.56 -23.13
CA THR A 413 -14.20 19.16 -22.65
C THR A 413 -14.42 20.22 -21.58
N GLY A 414 -13.45 20.42 -20.67
CA GLY A 414 -13.52 21.45 -19.64
C GLY A 414 -12.92 21.02 -18.32
N ILE A 415 -12.98 21.92 -17.33
CA ILE A 415 -12.52 21.66 -15.97
C ILE A 415 -13.71 21.19 -15.14
N TYR A 416 -13.57 20.03 -14.52
CA TYR A 416 -14.56 19.43 -13.63
C TYR A 416 -13.99 19.35 -12.21
N ASN A 417 -14.77 19.73 -11.20
CA ASN A 417 -14.32 19.82 -9.82
C ASN A 417 -15.10 18.90 -8.89
N ASN A 418 -14.37 18.25 -7.99
CA ASN A 418 -14.91 17.62 -6.81
C ASN A 418 -14.16 18.15 -5.57
N ALA A 419 -14.88 18.33 -4.46
CA ALA A 419 -14.27 18.89 -3.24
C ALA A 419 -13.21 17.97 -2.61
N GLY A 420 -13.34 16.66 -2.78
CA GLY A 420 -12.41 15.65 -2.27
C GLY A 420 -11.34 15.23 -3.28
N TYR A 421 -11.68 15.21 -4.57
CA TYR A 421 -10.80 14.73 -5.65
C TYR A 421 -10.20 15.84 -6.52
N HIS A 422 -10.36 17.10 -6.10
CA HIS A 422 -9.85 18.29 -6.78
C HIS A 422 -10.35 18.43 -8.23
N ASP A 423 -9.62 19.20 -9.03
CA ASP A 423 -9.94 19.44 -10.44
C ASP A 423 -9.43 18.31 -11.32
N LEU A 424 -10.21 17.95 -12.34
CA LEU A 424 -9.79 17.15 -13.50
C LEU A 424 -10.13 17.94 -14.76
N THR A 425 -9.18 18.00 -15.70
CA THR A 425 -9.37 18.66 -16.99
C THR A 425 -9.61 17.63 -18.07
N VAL A 426 -10.79 17.66 -18.68
CA VAL A 426 -11.11 16.84 -19.85
C VAL A 426 -10.71 17.60 -21.11
N GLU A 427 -9.77 17.04 -21.87
CA GLU A 427 -9.32 17.55 -23.16
C GLU A 427 -9.54 16.52 -24.28
N ILE A 428 -9.26 16.91 -25.52
CA ILE A 428 -9.24 16.00 -26.65
C ILE A 428 -7.80 15.72 -27.02
N ARG A 429 -7.40 14.46 -27.02
CA ARG A 429 -6.09 13.98 -27.47
C ARG A 429 -6.30 12.74 -28.33
N ASP A 430 -5.65 12.70 -29.50
CA ASP A 430 -5.74 11.59 -30.45
C ASP A 430 -7.18 11.14 -30.75
N ASP A 431 -8.05 12.12 -31.03
CA ASP A 431 -9.49 11.94 -31.32
C ASP A 431 -10.30 11.22 -30.21
N ARG A 432 -9.83 11.29 -28.96
CA ARG A 432 -10.50 10.75 -27.76
C ARG A 432 -10.58 11.80 -26.66
N LEU A 433 -11.53 11.63 -25.72
CA LEU A 433 -11.46 12.39 -24.47
C LEU A 433 -10.26 11.88 -23.66
N PHE A 434 -9.58 12.80 -23.00
CA PHE A 434 -8.38 12.53 -22.24
C PHE A 434 -8.34 13.36 -20.94
N ILE A 435 -7.83 12.76 -19.86
CA ILE A 435 -7.50 13.44 -18.61
C ILE A 435 -6.06 13.11 -18.23
N ASP A 436 -5.29 14.15 -17.93
CA ASP A 436 -4.00 14.06 -17.25
C ASP A 436 -4.22 14.30 -15.75
N ALA A 437 -4.05 13.26 -14.94
CA ALA A 437 -4.08 13.31 -13.48
C ALA A 437 -2.73 12.87 -12.90
N THR A 438 -1.64 13.13 -13.63
CA THR A 438 -0.28 12.78 -13.17
C THR A 438 0.15 13.61 -11.97
N ASP A 439 -0.58 14.67 -11.60
CA ASP A 439 -0.38 15.45 -10.37
C ASP A 439 -0.87 14.76 -9.09
N ARG A 440 -1.64 13.66 -9.20
CA ARG A 440 -2.06 12.83 -8.06
C ARG A 440 -0.88 12.09 -7.44
N SER A 441 -1.03 11.62 -6.20
CA SER A 441 0.00 10.83 -5.52
C SER A 441 0.33 9.55 -6.31
N MET A 442 -0.69 8.74 -6.55
CA MET A 442 -0.71 7.69 -7.57
C MET A 442 -1.14 8.33 -8.89
N GLY A 443 -0.17 8.84 -9.66
CA GLY A 443 -0.46 9.59 -10.88
C GLY A 443 -1.05 8.71 -11.97
N PHE A 444 -2.07 9.19 -12.69
CA PHE A 444 -2.66 8.40 -13.78
C PHE A 444 -3.12 9.27 -14.94
N THR A 445 -3.44 8.63 -16.04
CA THR A 445 -4.18 9.23 -17.17
C THR A 445 -5.46 8.47 -17.44
N LEU A 446 -6.44 9.12 -18.06
CA LEU A 446 -7.67 8.47 -18.53
C LEU A 446 -7.86 8.71 -20.01
N THR A 447 -8.19 7.66 -20.75
CA THR A 447 -8.83 7.77 -22.08
C THR A 447 -10.26 7.24 -22.00
N PHE A 448 -11.15 7.66 -22.92
CA PHE A 448 -12.57 7.30 -22.84
C PHE A 448 -13.08 6.70 -24.14
N ASP A 449 -13.74 5.56 -24.02
CA ASP A 449 -14.45 4.90 -25.11
C ASP A 449 -15.97 4.99 -24.90
N HIS A 450 -16.67 5.56 -25.88
CA HIS A 450 -18.12 5.75 -25.83
C HIS A 450 -18.87 4.41 -25.88
N VAL A 451 -19.86 4.23 -25.01
CA VAL A 451 -20.71 3.04 -24.95
C VAL A 451 -22.11 3.31 -25.49
N CYS A 452 -22.89 4.20 -24.84
CA CYS A 452 -24.25 4.49 -25.24
C CYS A 452 -24.77 5.86 -24.76
N ASP A 453 -25.89 6.29 -25.37
CA ASP A 453 -26.71 7.44 -24.96
C ASP A 453 -25.96 8.77 -24.88
N ASN A 454 -24.86 8.92 -25.64
CA ASN A 454 -23.93 10.05 -25.61
C ASN A 454 -23.39 10.38 -24.20
N SER A 455 -23.63 9.56 -23.19
CA SER A 455 -23.37 9.90 -21.78
C SER A 455 -22.59 8.81 -21.08
N LYS A 456 -22.65 7.57 -21.53
CA LYS A 456 -21.99 6.42 -20.91
C LYS A 456 -20.69 6.11 -21.63
N TYR A 457 -19.61 6.02 -20.86
CA TYR A 457 -18.26 5.73 -21.35
C TYR A 457 -17.62 4.67 -20.47
N VAL A 458 -16.72 3.89 -21.04
CA VAL A 458 -15.66 3.23 -20.29
C VAL A 458 -14.48 4.19 -20.26
N ALA A 459 -13.99 4.52 -19.07
CA ALA A 459 -12.72 5.22 -18.93
C ALA A 459 -11.62 4.18 -18.66
N HIS A 460 -10.49 4.34 -19.33
CA HIS A 460 -9.34 3.45 -19.27
C HIS A 460 -8.26 4.17 -18.46
N LEU A 461 -8.06 3.75 -17.22
CA LEU A 461 -7.06 4.31 -16.31
C LEU A 461 -5.72 3.64 -16.58
N SER A 462 -4.68 4.47 -16.78
CA SER A 462 -3.30 4.01 -16.96
C SER A 462 -2.41 4.74 -15.97
N ASP A 463 -1.62 3.98 -15.20
CA ASP A 463 -0.60 4.51 -14.31
C ASP A 463 0.45 5.30 -15.11
N PHE A 464 0.91 6.42 -14.54
CA PHE A 464 1.78 7.33 -15.24
C PHE A 464 3.21 6.80 -15.46
N GLN A 465 3.67 5.85 -14.63
CA GLN A 465 5.00 5.25 -14.71
C GLN A 465 4.94 3.91 -15.42
N THR A 466 4.04 3.03 -14.99
CA THR A 466 4.05 1.62 -15.39
C THR A 466 3.05 1.33 -16.51
N GLY A 467 2.14 2.25 -16.83
CA GLY A 467 1.17 2.08 -17.91
C GLY A 467 -0.04 1.27 -17.45
N GLY A 468 -0.39 0.20 -18.16
CA GLY A 468 -1.58 -0.60 -17.87
C GLY A 468 -2.88 -0.04 -18.43
N ASP A 469 -3.96 -0.80 -18.25
CA ASP A 469 -5.32 -0.44 -18.66
C ASP A 469 -6.35 -1.00 -17.67
N ASP A 470 -6.79 -0.15 -16.75
CA ASP A 470 -7.83 -0.46 -15.77
C ASP A 470 -9.15 0.19 -16.22
N PRO A 471 -10.10 -0.58 -16.79
CA PRO A 471 -11.37 -0.04 -17.22
C PRO A 471 -12.25 0.29 -16.00
N LEU A 472 -12.88 1.47 -16.03
CA LEU A 472 -13.85 1.92 -15.03
C LEU A 472 -15.06 2.57 -15.69
N ALA A 473 -16.21 2.49 -15.01
CA ALA A 473 -17.44 3.10 -15.47
C ALA A 473 -17.36 4.63 -15.39
N ALA A 474 -17.76 5.31 -16.47
CA ALA A 474 -17.84 6.76 -16.54
C ALA A 474 -19.18 7.24 -17.11
N GLU A 475 -19.67 8.37 -16.58
CA GLU A 475 -20.94 8.94 -16.99
C GLU A 475 -20.90 10.47 -17.05
N PHE A 476 -21.37 11.06 -18.14
CA PHE A 476 -21.61 12.50 -18.26
C PHE A 476 -23.08 12.84 -18.10
N LYS A 477 -23.39 13.83 -17.26
CA LYS A 477 -24.70 14.48 -17.26
C LYS A 477 -24.70 15.63 -18.27
N LEU A 478 -25.68 15.63 -19.17
CA LEU A 478 -25.78 16.60 -20.25
C LEU A 478 -26.95 17.57 -20.03
N GLU A 479 -26.72 18.85 -20.29
CA GLU A 479 -27.75 19.88 -20.41
C GLU A 479 -27.55 20.64 -21.74
N ASN A 480 -28.60 20.69 -22.58
CA ASN A 480 -28.54 21.31 -23.92
C ASN A 480 -27.32 20.85 -24.75
N ASP A 481 -27.15 19.52 -24.85
CA ASP A 481 -26.06 18.86 -25.61
C ASP A 481 -24.64 19.21 -25.13
N ARG A 482 -24.51 19.66 -23.88
CA ARG A 482 -23.24 20.00 -23.24
C ARG A 482 -23.12 19.31 -21.89
N ALA A 483 -21.96 18.70 -21.62
CA ALA A 483 -21.72 18.08 -20.32
C ALA A 483 -21.62 19.14 -19.21
N VAL A 484 -22.33 18.92 -18.11
CA VAL A 484 -22.34 19.77 -16.91
C VAL A 484 -21.74 19.08 -15.69
N SER A 485 -21.63 17.75 -15.71
CA SER A 485 -21.03 16.96 -14.63
C SER A 485 -20.49 15.66 -15.21
N MET A 486 -19.43 15.13 -14.61
CA MET A 486 -18.75 13.89 -14.97
C MET A 486 -18.65 12.99 -13.73
N GLY A 487 -19.19 11.79 -13.81
CA GLY A 487 -19.09 10.76 -12.79
C GLY A 487 -18.04 9.73 -13.19
N LEU A 488 -17.10 9.44 -12.30
CA LEU A 488 -16.10 8.39 -12.47
C LEU A 488 -16.19 7.39 -11.33
N HIS A 489 -16.13 6.10 -11.64
CA HIS A 489 -16.10 5.03 -10.63
C HIS A 489 -14.65 4.77 -10.18
N LEU A 490 -14.05 5.76 -9.51
CA LEU A 490 -12.66 5.72 -9.05
C LEU A 490 -12.42 4.86 -7.80
N GLU A 491 -13.48 4.34 -7.17
CA GLU A 491 -13.40 3.57 -5.93
C GLU A 491 -14.31 2.36 -5.96
N ALA A 492 -13.71 1.16 -6.02
CA ALA A 492 -14.43 -0.11 -6.13
C ALA A 492 -15.37 -0.39 -4.94
N ASP A 493 -15.01 0.10 -3.73
CA ASP A 493 -15.81 -0.09 -2.52
C ASP A 493 -17.07 0.80 -2.48
N LEU A 494 -17.19 1.79 -3.38
CA LEU A 494 -18.37 2.65 -3.48
C LEU A 494 -19.31 2.15 -4.55
N ALA A 495 -20.60 2.05 -4.22
CA ALA A 495 -21.63 1.74 -5.21
C ALA A 495 -21.95 2.90 -6.18
N GLN A 496 -21.40 4.09 -5.92
CA GLN A 496 -21.77 5.34 -6.59
C GLN A 496 -20.54 5.99 -7.23
N TYR A 497 -20.76 6.73 -8.32
CA TYR A 497 -19.73 7.54 -8.94
C TYR A 497 -19.24 8.65 -8.01
N ILE A 498 -17.97 9.00 -8.16
CA ILE A 498 -17.43 10.29 -7.74
C ILE A 498 -17.83 11.31 -8.81
N TRP A 499 -18.74 12.22 -8.46
CA TRP A 499 -19.23 13.26 -9.36
C TRP A 499 -18.36 14.52 -9.29
N PHE A 500 -17.96 15.01 -10.45
CA PHE A 500 -17.24 16.26 -10.64
C PHE A 500 -18.12 17.23 -11.44
N ASP A 501 -18.36 18.42 -10.90
CA ASP A 501 -19.20 19.43 -11.55
C ASP A 501 -18.35 20.36 -12.43
N ARG A 502 -18.84 20.68 -13.62
CA ARG A 502 -18.14 21.54 -14.57
C ARG A 502 -18.07 22.98 -14.04
N LYS A 503 -16.89 23.59 -14.11
CA LYS A 503 -16.65 24.99 -13.73
C LYS A 503 -17.13 26.00 -14.77
#